data_AF-A0A958TNY4-F1
#
_entry.id   AF-A0A958TNY4-F1
#
_cell.length_a   1.000
_cell.length_b   1.000
_cell.length_c   1.000
_cell.angle_alpha   90.00
_cell.angle_beta   90.00
_cell.angle_gamma   90.00
#
_symmetry.space_group_name_H-M   'P 1'
#
loop_
_entity.id
_entity.type
_entity.pdbx_description
1 polymer ?
#
loop_
_entity_poly.entity_id
_entity_poly.type
_entity_poly.pdbx_seq_one_letter_code
_entity_poly.pdbx_strand_id
1 'polypeptide(L)'
;SNQWVNEMCSHFSNSKSIVIGYGAYKKEKKSFLNKLIRFETLLTAVQYFSYAKMGQPYMAVGRNLAYTKQTFFEARGFMNHMNIKSGDDDLFINQIADKHNTALCISKNSFTESVPKKTYKDWILQKRRHISTAKFYKTKHKAALATFCISQLLFFIMAIVLISSLLYWQIIIGLISLRYIVMVTSMLMASKKLEEKDLIAYIPLLELFLIITQFSIFIKNLTSKPNHWN
;
A
#
# COMPACT_ATOMS: atom_id res chain seq x y z
N SER A 1 -20.78 -6.85 2.44
CA SER A 1 -21.84 -6.49 3.41
C SER A 1 -22.63 -5.33 2.83
N ASN A 2 -23.90 -5.16 3.19
CA ASN A 2 -24.71 -3.99 2.80
C ASN A 2 -24.57 -2.82 3.79
N GLN A 3 -23.65 -2.93 4.75
CA GLN A 3 -23.44 -1.96 5.83
C GLN A 3 -22.36 -0.91 5.54
N TRP A 4 -21.80 -0.88 4.32
CA TRP A 4 -20.67 -0.01 3.98
C TRP A 4 -20.90 1.46 4.33
N VAL A 5 -22.05 2.01 3.91
CA VAL A 5 -22.41 3.42 4.17
C VAL A 5 -22.48 3.69 5.67
N ASN A 6 -23.15 2.82 6.43
CA ASN A 6 -23.31 2.98 7.87
C ASN A 6 -21.96 2.96 8.60
N GLU A 7 -21.12 1.98 8.28
CA GLU A 7 -19.79 1.82 8.87
C GLU A 7 -18.88 3.02 8.55
N MET A 8 -18.82 3.46 7.29
CA MET A 8 -18.02 4.61 6.89
C MET A 8 -18.54 5.91 7.52
N CYS A 9 -19.85 6.12 7.52
CA CYS A 9 -20.45 7.34 8.06
C CYS A 9 -20.28 7.47 9.58
N SER A 10 -20.24 6.35 10.31
CA SER A 10 -20.05 6.33 11.77
C SER A 10 -18.73 6.96 12.25
N HIS A 11 -17.75 7.15 11.35
CA HIS A 11 -16.45 7.72 11.65
C HIS A 11 -16.33 9.23 11.35
N PHE A 12 -17.34 9.85 10.74
CA PHE A 12 -17.37 11.31 10.59
C PHE A 12 -17.67 11.99 11.93
N SER A 13 -17.09 13.17 12.12
CA SER A 13 -17.39 14.05 13.25
C SER A 13 -17.09 15.49 12.88
N ASN A 14 -17.36 16.44 13.78
CA ASN A 14 -17.00 17.85 13.58
C ASN A 14 -15.51 18.06 13.24
N SER A 15 -14.64 17.15 13.67
CA SER A 15 -13.20 17.20 13.38
C SER A 15 -12.78 16.26 12.25
N LYS A 16 -13.55 15.21 11.96
CA LYS A 16 -13.17 14.14 11.02
C LYS A 16 -14.02 14.27 9.76
N SER A 17 -13.40 14.69 8.66
CA SER A 17 -14.07 14.94 7.39
C SER A 17 -13.59 14.03 6.26
N ILE A 18 -12.64 13.14 6.55
CA ILE A 18 -12.10 12.09 5.66
C ILE A 18 -12.11 10.77 6.41
N VAL A 19 -12.62 9.71 5.79
CA VAL A 19 -12.63 8.34 6.31
C VAL A 19 -11.97 7.42 5.28
N ILE A 20 -10.87 6.77 5.69
CA ILE A 20 -10.10 5.86 4.84
C ILE A 20 -10.41 4.41 5.24
N GLY A 21 -10.76 3.57 4.27
CA GLY A 21 -11.07 2.16 4.49
C GLY A 21 -10.18 1.20 3.69
N TYR A 22 -10.32 -0.10 3.96
CA TYR A 22 -9.58 -1.15 3.27
C TYR A 22 -10.29 -1.61 1.99
N GLY A 23 -9.69 -1.36 0.84
CA GLY A 23 -10.16 -1.88 -0.45
C GLY A 23 -9.50 -3.22 -0.78
N ALA A 24 -10.17 -4.32 -0.49
CA ALA A 24 -9.70 -5.68 -0.74
C ALA A 24 -9.81 -6.10 -2.22
N TYR A 25 -9.20 -7.23 -2.56
CA TYR A 25 -9.40 -7.92 -3.83
C TYR A 25 -10.05 -9.29 -3.59
N LYS A 26 -10.98 -9.68 -4.47
CA LYS A 26 -11.60 -11.00 -4.42
C LYS A 26 -10.53 -12.09 -4.45
N LYS A 27 -10.70 -13.10 -3.60
CA LYS A 27 -9.80 -14.25 -3.54
C LYS A 27 -10.07 -15.18 -4.72
N GLU A 28 -9.04 -15.51 -5.48
CA GLU A 28 -9.12 -16.46 -6.58
C GLU A 28 -8.40 -17.76 -6.21
N LYS A 29 -9.09 -18.90 -6.38
CA LYS A 29 -8.51 -20.21 -6.11
C LYS A 29 -7.38 -20.48 -7.11
N LYS A 30 -6.30 -21.11 -6.65
CA LYS A 30 -5.15 -21.55 -7.46
C LYS A 30 -4.46 -20.44 -8.28
N SER A 31 -4.58 -19.17 -7.89
CA SER A 31 -3.94 -18.03 -8.57
C SER A 31 -2.81 -17.44 -7.73
N PHE A 32 -1.55 -17.66 -8.16
CA PHE A 32 -0.39 -17.04 -7.50
C PHE A 32 -0.36 -15.52 -7.72
N LEU A 33 -0.75 -15.06 -8.91
CA LEU A 33 -0.89 -13.63 -9.21
C LEU A 33 -1.91 -12.95 -8.27
N ASN A 34 -3.03 -13.60 -7.97
CA ASN A 34 -4.00 -13.08 -7.00
C ASN A 34 -3.37 -12.93 -5.60
N LYS A 35 -2.58 -13.91 -5.14
CA LYS A 35 -1.84 -13.81 -3.87
C LYS A 35 -0.87 -12.64 -3.86
N LEU A 36 -0.15 -12.41 -4.95
CA LEU A 36 0.76 -11.26 -5.10
C LEU A 36 0.02 -9.93 -5.04
N ILE A 37 -1.08 -9.78 -5.81
CA ILE A 37 -1.92 -8.57 -5.81
C ILE A 37 -2.47 -8.29 -4.41
N ARG A 38 -2.98 -9.31 -3.73
CA ARG A 38 -3.54 -9.20 -2.38
C ARG A 38 -2.46 -8.89 -1.34
N PHE A 39 -1.28 -9.50 -1.44
CA PHE A 39 -0.18 -9.24 -0.54
C PHE A 39 0.33 -7.80 -0.65
N GLU A 40 0.50 -7.30 -1.86
CA GLU A 40 0.84 -5.90 -2.06
C GLU A 40 -0.26 -4.97 -1.53
N THR A 41 -1.52 -5.31 -1.77
CA THR A 41 -2.66 -4.54 -1.24
C THR A 41 -2.69 -4.51 0.28
N LEU A 42 -2.39 -5.64 0.92
CA LEU A 42 -2.26 -5.76 2.37
C LEU A 42 -1.10 -4.90 2.89
N LEU A 43 0.07 -4.98 2.25
CA LEU A 43 1.25 -4.20 2.64
C LEU A 43 0.98 -2.70 2.52
N THR A 44 0.41 -2.25 1.40
CA THR A 44 0.02 -0.85 1.19
C THR A 44 -1.01 -0.40 2.22
N ALA A 45 -1.98 -1.26 2.57
CA ALA A 45 -2.94 -0.97 3.63
C ALA A 45 -2.30 -0.80 5.00
N VAL A 46 -1.38 -1.69 5.37
CA VAL A 46 -0.59 -1.55 6.59
C VAL A 46 0.16 -0.22 6.59
N GLN A 47 0.77 0.17 5.48
CA GLN A 47 1.50 1.44 5.36
C GLN A 47 0.60 2.66 5.54
N TYR A 48 -0.46 2.83 4.73
CA TYR A 48 -1.29 4.04 4.83
C TYR A 48 -2.09 4.12 6.13
N PHE A 49 -2.53 2.99 6.69
CA PHE A 49 -3.17 3.00 8.01
C PHE A 49 -2.17 3.35 9.12
N SER A 50 -0.94 2.82 9.06
CA SER A 50 0.08 3.14 10.07
C SER A 50 0.47 4.61 10.01
N TYR A 51 0.67 5.16 8.81
CA TYR A 51 1.04 6.56 8.66
C TYR A 51 -0.11 7.49 9.06
N ALA A 52 -1.35 7.15 8.72
CA ALA A 52 -2.52 7.88 9.20
C ALA A 52 -2.62 7.87 10.74
N LYS A 53 -2.37 6.72 11.39
CA LYS A 53 -2.30 6.63 12.86
C LYS A 53 -1.18 7.47 13.46
N MET A 54 -0.05 7.61 12.77
CA MET A 54 1.05 8.51 13.14
C MET A 54 0.75 9.99 12.83
N GLY A 55 -0.45 10.30 12.33
CA GLY A 55 -0.85 11.66 11.99
C GLY A 55 -0.28 12.17 10.66
N GLN A 56 0.21 11.28 9.80
CA GLN A 56 0.78 11.57 8.49
C GLN A 56 0.03 10.79 7.37
N PRO A 57 -1.31 10.91 7.25
CA PRO A 57 -2.02 10.26 6.16
C PRO A 57 -1.49 10.75 4.81
N TYR A 58 -1.15 9.82 3.93
CA TYR A 58 -0.50 10.14 2.65
C TYR A 58 -1.25 9.66 1.42
N MET A 59 -2.10 8.66 1.57
CA MET A 59 -2.94 8.13 0.49
C MET A 59 -4.17 7.46 1.08
N ALA A 60 -5.17 7.27 0.25
CA ALA A 60 -6.25 6.33 0.44
C ALA A 60 -6.50 5.62 -0.88
N VAL A 61 -7.22 4.52 -0.83
CA VAL A 61 -7.60 3.82 -2.05
C VAL A 61 -9.01 4.23 -2.45
N GLY A 62 -9.20 4.76 -3.66
CA GLY A 62 -10.52 5.26 -4.11
C GLY A 62 -11.68 4.28 -4.02
N ARG A 63 -11.39 2.97 -4.12
CA ARG A 63 -12.41 1.92 -3.94
C ARG A 63 -12.94 1.80 -2.51
N ASN A 64 -12.32 2.44 -1.51
CA ASN A 64 -12.81 2.49 -0.14
C ASN A 64 -12.39 3.78 0.57
N LEU A 65 -13.02 4.88 0.17
CA LEU A 65 -12.75 6.23 0.67
C LEU A 65 -14.08 6.98 0.80
N ALA A 66 -14.21 7.79 1.85
CA ALA A 66 -15.29 8.74 2.00
C ALA A 66 -14.75 10.08 2.50
N TYR A 67 -15.33 11.18 2.05
CA TYR A 67 -15.03 12.53 2.52
C TYR A 67 -16.26 13.41 2.39
N THR A 68 -16.34 14.49 3.16
CA THR A 68 -17.49 15.40 3.09
C THR A 68 -17.48 16.22 1.80
N LYS A 69 -18.67 16.62 1.35
CA LYS A 69 -18.84 17.53 0.22
C LYS A 69 -18.05 18.83 0.44
N GLN A 70 -18.12 19.39 1.65
CA GLN A 70 -17.40 20.60 2.01
C GLN A 70 -15.89 20.45 1.82
N THR A 71 -15.30 19.38 2.36
CA THR A 71 -13.88 19.04 2.18
C THR A 71 -13.48 19.00 0.71
N PHE A 72 -14.33 18.44 -0.16
CA PHE A 72 -14.08 18.40 -1.60
C PHE A 72 -14.05 19.78 -2.26
N PHE A 73 -14.99 20.67 -1.91
CA PHE A 73 -15.02 22.02 -2.49
C PHE A 73 -13.91 22.91 -1.95
N GLU A 74 -13.59 22.83 -0.66
CA GLU A 74 -12.45 23.55 -0.06
C GLU A 74 -11.12 23.17 -0.74
N ALA A 75 -10.99 21.91 -1.15
CA ALA A 75 -9.84 21.42 -1.89
C ALA A 75 -9.81 21.84 -3.37
N ARG A 76 -10.88 22.48 -3.87
CA ARG A 76 -11.16 22.72 -5.30
C ARG A 76 -11.19 21.42 -6.11
N GLY A 77 -11.75 20.37 -5.52
CA GLY A 77 -11.80 19.04 -6.10
C GLY A 77 -10.43 18.53 -6.54
N PHE A 78 -10.35 18.00 -7.76
CA PHE A 78 -9.14 17.39 -8.33
C PHE A 78 -8.28 18.34 -9.16
N MET A 79 -8.56 19.66 -9.14
CA MET A 79 -7.93 20.65 -10.02
C MET A 79 -6.40 20.64 -9.97
N ASN A 80 -5.81 20.44 -8.79
CA ASN A 80 -4.35 20.46 -8.61
C ASN A 80 -3.64 19.27 -9.28
N HIS A 81 -4.36 18.21 -9.62
CA HIS A 81 -3.79 16.99 -10.21
C HIS A 81 -4.54 16.52 -11.47
N MET A 82 -5.41 17.36 -12.05
CA MET A 82 -6.19 17.03 -13.24
C MET A 82 -5.35 16.61 -14.46
N ASN A 83 -4.13 17.14 -14.57
CA ASN A 83 -3.19 16.81 -15.65
C ASN A 83 -2.43 15.50 -15.43
N ILE A 84 -2.63 14.83 -14.28
CA ILE A 84 -1.94 13.59 -13.91
C ILE A 84 -2.82 12.41 -14.32
N LYS A 85 -2.24 11.48 -15.10
CA LYS A 85 -2.99 10.37 -15.73
C LYS A 85 -3.52 9.30 -14.77
N SER A 86 -3.18 9.34 -13.48
CA SER A 86 -3.59 8.34 -12.50
C SER A 86 -3.41 8.79 -11.05
N GLY A 87 -4.18 8.16 -10.16
CA GLY A 87 -4.05 8.28 -8.70
C GLY A 87 -4.67 9.56 -8.16
N ASP A 88 -5.83 9.92 -8.71
CA ASP A 88 -6.62 11.07 -8.26
C ASP A 88 -6.94 10.99 -6.77
N ASP A 89 -7.38 9.82 -6.30
CA ASP A 89 -7.70 9.59 -4.89
C ASP A 89 -6.46 9.71 -3.99
N ASP A 90 -5.35 9.09 -4.39
CA ASP A 90 -4.09 9.13 -3.65
C ASP A 90 -3.60 10.57 -3.48
N LEU A 91 -3.58 11.33 -4.58
CA LEU A 91 -3.09 12.71 -4.60
C LEU A 91 -4.02 13.67 -3.88
N PHE A 92 -5.32 13.46 -4.02
CA PHE A 92 -6.32 14.21 -3.28
C PHE A 92 -6.08 14.05 -1.78
N ILE A 93 -6.00 12.81 -1.28
CA ILE A 93 -5.71 12.57 0.14
C ILE A 93 -4.33 13.07 0.54
N ASN A 94 -3.31 12.89 -0.30
CA ASN A 94 -1.98 13.44 -0.04
C ASN A 94 -2.00 14.96 0.16
N GLN A 95 -2.83 15.67 -0.61
CA GLN A 95 -3.01 17.11 -0.56
C GLN A 95 -3.70 17.54 0.75
N ILE A 96 -4.85 16.96 1.07
CA ILE A 96 -5.78 17.54 2.05
C ILE A 96 -5.80 16.84 3.42
N ALA A 97 -5.32 15.59 3.50
CA ALA A 97 -5.42 14.82 4.73
C ALA A 97 -4.35 15.18 5.76
N ASP A 98 -4.75 15.21 7.03
CA ASP A 98 -3.89 15.40 8.19
C ASP A 98 -4.38 14.60 9.41
N LYS A 99 -3.65 14.73 10.53
CA LYS A 99 -3.97 14.04 11.79
C LYS A 99 -5.33 14.43 12.39
N HIS A 100 -5.80 15.64 12.12
CA HIS A 100 -7.04 16.18 12.66
C HIS A 100 -8.24 15.73 11.86
N ASN A 101 -8.17 15.80 10.52
CA ASN A 101 -9.32 15.56 9.66
C ASN A 101 -9.55 14.11 9.20
N THR A 102 -8.61 13.21 9.46
CA THR A 102 -8.65 11.83 8.96
C THR A 102 -9.04 10.81 10.04
N ALA A 103 -9.99 9.95 9.71
CA ALA A 103 -10.38 8.76 10.49
C ALA A 103 -10.17 7.47 9.68
N LEU A 104 -10.08 6.35 10.38
CA LEU A 104 -9.86 5.03 9.78
C LEU A 104 -11.07 4.13 10.02
N CYS A 105 -11.58 3.51 8.97
CA CYS A 105 -12.63 2.49 9.06
C CYS A 105 -12.03 1.12 8.73
N ILE A 106 -11.77 0.32 9.76
CA ILE A 106 -11.17 -1.03 9.65
C ILE A 106 -12.22 -2.11 9.99
N SER A 107 -13.50 -1.75 9.99
CA SER A 107 -14.59 -2.70 10.20
C SER A 107 -14.70 -3.63 8.99
N LYS A 108 -14.83 -4.94 9.24
CA LYS A 108 -14.99 -5.94 8.17
C LYS A 108 -16.16 -5.60 7.24
N ASN A 109 -17.22 -5.01 7.79
CA ASN A 109 -18.42 -4.65 7.05
C ASN A 109 -18.22 -3.44 6.12
N SER A 110 -17.17 -2.65 6.32
CA SER A 110 -16.81 -1.53 5.45
C SER A 110 -15.85 -1.92 4.33
N PHE A 111 -15.38 -3.17 4.27
CA PHE A 111 -14.46 -3.58 3.21
C PHE A 111 -15.18 -3.67 1.88
N THR A 112 -14.55 -3.09 0.85
CA THR A 112 -14.99 -3.24 -0.54
C THR A 112 -14.08 -4.24 -1.24
N GLU A 113 -14.61 -4.93 -2.25
CA GLU A 113 -13.85 -5.93 -3.01
C GLU A 113 -13.79 -5.58 -4.49
N SER A 114 -12.58 -5.52 -5.04
CA SER A 114 -12.32 -5.37 -6.47
C SER A 114 -11.96 -6.70 -7.12
N VAL A 115 -12.19 -6.79 -8.44
CA VAL A 115 -11.72 -7.93 -9.24
C VAL A 115 -10.22 -7.74 -9.55
N PRO A 116 -9.36 -8.74 -9.25
CA PRO A 116 -7.93 -8.66 -9.52
C PRO A 116 -7.63 -8.70 -11.01
N LYS A 117 -6.44 -8.25 -11.40
CA LYS A 117 -5.94 -8.47 -12.77
C LYS A 117 -5.64 -9.96 -12.97
N LYS A 118 -5.99 -10.47 -14.16
CA LYS A 118 -5.84 -11.89 -14.52
C LYS A 118 -4.47 -12.23 -15.11
N THR A 119 -3.74 -11.23 -15.60
CA THR A 119 -2.42 -11.43 -16.22
C THR A 119 -1.35 -10.58 -15.54
N TYR A 120 -0.11 -11.10 -15.51
CA TYR A 120 1.04 -10.35 -14.99
C TYR A 120 1.31 -9.08 -15.78
N LYS A 121 1.09 -9.11 -17.11
CA LYS A 121 1.26 -7.95 -17.98
C LYS A 121 0.35 -6.80 -17.55
N ASP A 122 -0.94 -7.07 -17.36
CA ASP A 122 -1.91 -6.04 -16.97
C ASP A 122 -1.65 -5.52 -15.56
N TRP A 123 -1.25 -6.42 -14.65
CA TRP A 123 -0.88 -6.05 -13.30
C TRP A 123 0.37 -5.16 -13.29
N ILE A 124 1.44 -5.52 -14.00
CA ILE A 124 2.65 -4.70 -14.12
C ILE A 124 2.32 -3.33 -14.74
N LEU A 125 1.48 -3.27 -15.79
CA LEU A 125 1.04 -2.00 -16.37
C LEU A 125 0.30 -1.14 -15.35
N GLN A 126 -0.59 -1.73 -14.54
CA GLN A 126 -1.26 -1.03 -13.44
C GLN A 126 -0.25 -0.47 -12.43
N LYS A 127 0.79 -1.24 -12.06
CA LYS A 127 1.79 -0.82 -11.08
C LYS A 127 2.76 0.23 -11.59
N ARG A 128 3.12 0.17 -12.87
CA ARG A 128 3.90 1.23 -13.51
C ARG A 128 3.18 2.58 -13.45
N ARG A 129 1.85 2.60 -13.66
CA ARG A 129 1.03 3.82 -13.51
C ARG A 129 1.01 4.30 -12.06
N HIS A 130 0.73 3.43 -11.10
CA HIS A 130 0.70 3.80 -9.69
C HIS A 130 2.03 4.38 -9.18
N ILE A 131 3.16 3.78 -9.56
CA ILE A 131 4.49 4.28 -9.18
C ILE A 131 4.79 5.65 -9.82
N SER A 132 4.24 5.92 -11.00
CA SER A 132 4.40 7.24 -11.64
C SER A 132 3.72 8.36 -10.85
N THR A 133 2.60 8.07 -10.18
CA THR A 133 1.87 9.02 -9.33
C THR A 133 2.65 9.39 -8.07
N ALA A 134 3.42 8.46 -7.49
CA ALA A 134 4.16 8.69 -6.24
C ALA A 134 5.16 9.87 -6.31
N LYS A 135 5.60 10.28 -7.51
CA LYS A 135 6.47 11.44 -7.73
C LYS A 135 5.83 12.77 -7.29
N PHE A 136 4.51 12.83 -7.33
CA PHE A 136 3.72 14.02 -7.00
C PHE A 136 3.32 14.10 -5.52
N TYR A 137 3.67 13.10 -4.71
CA TYR A 137 3.44 13.17 -3.27
C TYR A 137 4.32 14.26 -2.60
N LYS A 138 3.85 14.77 -1.46
CA LYS A 138 4.60 15.62 -0.54
C LYS A 138 5.97 15.00 -0.21
N THR A 139 7.01 15.84 -0.12
CA THR A 139 8.41 15.40 0.06
C THR A 139 8.60 14.47 1.25
N LYS A 140 7.97 14.76 2.40
CA LYS A 140 8.01 13.90 3.59
C LYS A 140 7.47 12.48 3.32
N HIS A 141 6.39 12.36 2.55
CA HIS A 141 5.79 11.08 2.22
C HIS A 141 6.65 10.31 1.22
N LYS A 142 7.23 11.01 0.23
CA LYS A 142 8.22 10.42 -0.69
C LYS A 142 9.44 9.88 0.05
N ALA A 143 10.00 10.66 0.97
CA ALA A 143 11.14 10.26 1.78
C ALA A 143 10.82 9.02 2.63
N ALA A 144 9.66 8.99 3.29
CA ALA A 144 9.25 7.85 4.13
C ALA A 144 9.06 6.56 3.30
N LEU A 145 8.35 6.64 2.17
CA LEU A 145 8.14 5.50 1.27
C LEU A 145 9.42 5.02 0.59
N ALA A 146 10.29 5.95 0.18
CA ALA A 146 11.59 5.63 -0.39
C ALA A 146 12.49 4.95 0.65
N THR A 147 12.53 5.46 1.89
CA THR A 147 13.28 4.86 2.99
C THR A 147 12.81 3.44 3.25
N PHE A 148 11.49 3.20 3.28
CA PHE A 148 10.95 1.84 3.40
C PHE A 148 11.46 0.94 2.27
N CYS A 149 11.28 1.34 1.01
CA CYS A 149 11.70 0.54 -0.15
C CYS A 149 13.21 0.25 -0.16
N ILE A 150 14.03 1.28 0.06
CA ILE A 150 15.50 1.16 0.09
C ILE A 150 15.94 0.27 1.25
N SER A 151 15.32 0.39 2.44
CA SER A 151 15.67 -0.46 3.59
C SER A 151 15.41 -1.94 3.31
N GLN A 152 14.34 -2.29 2.59
CA GLN A 152 14.07 -3.67 2.20
C GLN A 152 15.14 -4.19 1.24
N LEU A 153 15.47 -3.41 0.20
CA LEU A 153 16.48 -3.81 -0.78
C LEU A 153 17.86 -3.98 -0.13
N LEU A 154 18.27 -3.01 0.69
CA LEU A 154 19.55 -3.05 1.40
C LEU A 154 19.62 -4.22 2.39
N PHE A 155 18.51 -4.56 3.06
CA PHE A 155 18.47 -5.73 3.94
C PHE A 155 18.86 -7.01 3.19
N PHE A 156 18.27 -7.27 2.02
CA PHE A 156 18.61 -8.47 1.23
C PHE A 156 20.04 -8.45 0.69
N ILE A 157 20.51 -7.31 0.19
CA ILE A 157 21.89 -7.17 -0.29
C ILE A 157 22.88 -7.44 0.84
N MET A 158 22.68 -6.80 1.99
CA MET A 158 23.54 -6.98 3.17
C MET A 158 23.47 -8.40 3.72
N ALA A 159 22.28 -9.02 3.77
CA ALA A 159 22.14 -10.41 4.20
C ALA A 159 22.97 -11.37 3.32
N ILE A 160 22.93 -11.19 2.00
CA ILE A 160 23.69 -12.02 1.06
C ILE A 160 25.20 -11.81 1.25
N VAL A 161 25.66 -10.56 1.29
CA VAL A 161 27.08 -10.22 1.45
C VAL A 161 27.65 -10.73 2.77
N LEU A 162 26.89 -10.59 3.86
CA LEU A 162 27.36 -11.04 5.17
C LEU A 162 27.36 -12.57 5.27
N ILE A 163 26.32 -13.26 4.77
CA ILE A 163 26.29 -14.72 4.78
C ILE A 163 27.41 -15.31 3.90
N SER A 164 27.70 -14.70 2.73
CA SER A 164 28.75 -15.21 1.83
C SER A 164 30.16 -15.08 2.41
N SER A 165 30.38 -14.17 3.35
CA SER A 165 31.65 -14.06 4.07
C SER A 165 31.93 -15.24 5.02
N LEU A 166 30.90 -16.03 5.37
CA LEU A 166 30.92 -17.13 6.35
C LEU A 166 31.38 -16.73 7.77
N LEU A 167 31.66 -15.46 8.02
CA LEU A 167 32.10 -14.93 9.30
C LEU A 167 30.87 -14.66 10.20
N TYR A 168 30.88 -15.16 11.44
CA TYR A 168 29.79 -14.99 12.41
C TYR A 168 28.40 -15.38 11.88
N TRP A 169 28.32 -16.41 11.04
CA TRP A 169 27.08 -16.82 10.36
C TRP A 169 25.91 -17.08 11.33
N GLN A 170 26.18 -17.55 12.56
CA GLN A 170 25.16 -17.75 13.58
C GLN A 170 24.50 -16.43 14.01
N ILE A 171 25.29 -15.37 14.21
CA ILE A 171 24.78 -14.05 14.58
C ILE A 171 23.95 -13.47 13.42
N ILE A 172 24.45 -13.61 12.19
CA ILE A 172 23.76 -13.12 10.99
C ILE A 172 22.40 -13.81 10.82
N ILE A 173 22.35 -15.14 10.94
CA ILE A 173 21.09 -15.89 10.89
C ILE A 173 20.16 -15.47 12.04
N GLY A 174 20.70 -15.22 13.24
CA GLY A 174 19.93 -14.71 14.38
C GLY A 174 19.26 -13.37 14.08
N LEU A 175 19.98 -12.41 13.50
CA LEU A 175 19.45 -11.11 13.11
C LEU A 175 18.40 -11.20 11.99
N ILE A 176 18.64 -12.03 10.97
CA ILE A 176 17.68 -12.28 9.89
C ILE A 176 16.40 -12.90 10.46
N SER A 177 16.54 -13.90 11.34
CA SER A 177 15.41 -14.56 12.00
C SER A 177 14.61 -13.58 12.84
N LEU A 178 15.27 -12.73 13.64
CA LEU A 178 14.63 -11.69 14.43
C LEU A 178 13.82 -10.72 13.56
N ARG A 179 14.40 -10.24 12.46
CA ARG A 179 13.71 -9.38 11.49
C ARG A 179 12.47 -10.06 10.92
N TYR A 180 12.56 -11.33 10.52
CA TYR A 180 11.44 -12.09 9.99
C TYR A 180 10.35 -12.35 11.04
N ILE A 181 10.72 -12.62 12.29
CA ILE A 181 9.76 -12.78 13.40
C ILE A 181 8.96 -11.48 13.59
N VAL A 182 9.63 -10.33 13.67
CA VAL A 182 8.97 -9.03 13.84
C VAL A 182 8.04 -8.72 12.65
N MET A 183 8.53 -8.94 11.44
CA MET A 183 7.74 -8.70 10.22
C MET A 183 6.53 -9.62 10.12
N VAL A 184 6.70 -10.94 10.30
CA VAL A 184 5.63 -11.93 10.18
C VAL A 184 4.57 -11.72 11.27
N THR A 185 4.97 -11.42 12.50
CA THR A 185 4.02 -11.11 13.59
C THR A 185 3.21 -9.86 13.26
N SER A 186 3.85 -8.79 12.77
CA SER A 186 3.17 -7.56 12.36
C SER A 186 2.16 -7.82 11.23
N MET A 187 2.58 -8.55 10.20
CA MET A 187 1.71 -8.91 9.07
C MET A 187 0.60 -9.87 9.46
N LEU A 188 0.82 -10.79 10.40
CA LEU A 188 -0.19 -11.69 10.93
C LEU A 188 -1.29 -10.92 11.67
N MET A 189 -0.93 -9.93 12.48
CA MET A 189 -1.92 -9.08 13.16
C MET A 189 -2.74 -8.28 12.15
N ALA A 190 -2.09 -7.71 11.13
CA ALA A 190 -2.78 -6.98 10.08
C ALA A 190 -3.70 -7.87 9.24
N SER A 191 -3.21 -9.03 8.80
CA SER A 191 -3.98 -9.97 7.98
C SER A 191 -5.18 -10.55 8.72
N LYS A 192 -5.09 -10.72 10.05
CA LYS A 192 -6.25 -11.11 10.87
C LYS A 192 -7.35 -10.06 10.82
N LYS A 193 -7.00 -8.76 10.86
CA LYS A 193 -7.96 -7.65 10.80
C LYS A 193 -8.50 -7.39 9.40
N LEU A 194 -7.67 -7.58 8.38
CA LEU A 194 -8.00 -7.29 6.98
C LEU A 194 -8.48 -8.51 6.19
N GLU A 195 -8.68 -9.66 6.86
CA GLU A 195 -9.16 -10.92 6.29
C GLU A 195 -8.24 -11.60 5.26
N GLU A 196 -6.93 -11.38 5.37
CA GLU A 196 -5.88 -11.85 4.44
C GLU A 196 -4.99 -12.97 5.02
N LYS A 197 -5.48 -13.75 6.00
CA LYS A 197 -4.67 -14.71 6.78
C LYS A 197 -3.95 -15.78 5.94
N ASP A 198 -4.51 -16.16 4.79
CA ASP A 198 -3.94 -17.16 3.89
C ASP A 198 -2.64 -16.72 3.21
N LEU A 199 -2.30 -15.43 3.23
CA LEU A 199 -1.06 -14.92 2.67
C LEU A 199 0.16 -15.15 3.58
N ILE A 200 -0.05 -15.36 4.88
CA ILE A 200 1.02 -15.39 5.88
C ILE A 200 2.04 -16.50 5.59
N ALA A 201 1.56 -17.69 5.20
CA ALA A 201 2.42 -18.82 4.86
C ALA A 201 3.34 -18.56 3.64
N TYR A 202 3.01 -17.56 2.82
CA TYR A 202 3.73 -17.25 1.58
C TYR A 202 4.56 -15.96 1.69
N ILE A 203 4.60 -15.29 2.86
CA ILE A 203 5.25 -13.98 3.01
C ILE A 203 6.68 -13.96 2.48
N PRO A 204 7.60 -14.89 2.83
CA PRO A 204 8.99 -14.80 2.37
C PRO A 204 9.09 -14.80 0.84
N LEU A 205 8.27 -15.61 0.17
CA LEU A 205 8.23 -15.70 -1.28
C LEU A 205 7.58 -14.46 -1.92
N LEU A 206 6.46 -14.00 -1.36
CA LEU A 206 5.72 -12.85 -1.88
C LEU A 206 6.50 -11.54 -1.69
N GLU A 207 7.22 -11.41 -0.58
CA GLU A 207 8.12 -10.29 -0.30
C GLU A 207 9.23 -10.20 -1.34
N LEU A 208 9.96 -11.30 -1.57
CA LEU A 208 11.06 -11.32 -2.54
C LEU A 208 10.56 -10.95 -3.94
N PHE A 209 9.43 -11.55 -4.36
CA PHE A 209 8.83 -11.24 -5.65
C PHE A 209 8.42 -9.77 -5.76
N LEU A 210 7.82 -9.21 -4.70
CA LEU A 210 7.37 -7.82 -4.68
C LEU A 210 8.55 -6.86 -4.79
N ILE A 211 9.64 -7.08 -4.06
CA ILE A 211 10.86 -6.26 -4.12
C ILE A 211 11.46 -6.29 -5.52
N ILE A 212 11.64 -7.49 -6.09
CA ILE A 212 12.16 -7.66 -7.46
C ILE A 212 11.27 -6.93 -8.47
N THR A 213 9.95 -7.06 -8.35
CA THR A 213 8.99 -6.43 -9.27
C THR A 213 9.02 -4.90 -9.15
N GLN A 214 9.00 -4.37 -7.92
CA GLN A 214 9.05 -2.94 -7.67
C GLN A 214 10.34 -2.31 -8.20
N PHE A 215 11.49 -2.96 -7.96
CA PHE A 215 12.78 -2.50 -8.46
C PHE A 215 12.85 -2.57 -10.00
N SER A 216 12.36 -3.65 -10.60
CA SER A 216 12.28 -3.80 -12.06
C SER A 216 11.38 -2.73 -12.70
N ILE A 217 10.24 -2.42 -12.08
CA ILE A 217 9.35 -1.34 -12.53
C ILE A 217 10.02 0.02 -12.37
N PHE A 218 10.72 0.26 -11.26
CA PHE A 218 11.45 1.50 -11.04
C PHE A 218 12.48 1.75 -12.13
N ILE A 219 13.35 0.77 -12.42
CA ILE A 219 14.33 0.83 -13.53
C ILE A 219 13.62 1.08 -14.86
N LYS A 220 12.57 0.31 -15.16
CA LYS A 220 11.84 0.44 -16.42
C LYS A 220 11.16 1.79 -16.59
N ASN A 221 10.74 2.43 -15.49
CA ASN A 221 10.14 3.76 -15.50
C ASN A 221 11.17 4.90 -15.58
N LEU A 222 12.45 4.64 -15.30
CA LEU A 222 13.55 5.55 -15.62
C LEU A 222 13.82 5.57 -17.14
N THR A 223 13.75 4.41 -17.80
CA THR A 223 14.07 4.26 -19.23
C THR A 223 12.88 4.44 -20.17
N SER A 224 11.66 4.08 -19.74
CA SER A 224 10.43 4.19 -20.54
C SER A 224 9.26 4.66 -19.68
N LYS A 225 8.68 5.83 -19.99
CA LYS A 225 7.47 6.28 -19.31
C LYS A 225 6.24 5.56 -19.90
N PRO A 226 5.25 5.16 -19.09
CA PRO A 226 4.00 4.61 -19.62
C PRO A 226 3.27 5.71 -20.41
N ASN A 227 3.23 5.59 -21.75
CA ASN A 227 2.67 6.61 -22.63
C ASN A 227 1.15 6.47 -22.85
N HIS A 228 0.56 5.28 -22.67
CA HIS A 228 -0.84 5.00 -23.03
C HIS A 228 -1.71 4.53 -21.86
N TRP A 229 -3.03 4.77 -22.01
CA TRP A 229 -4.07 4.48 -21.01
C TRP A 229 -4.65 3.06 -21.06
N ASN A 230 -4.20 2.22 -22.01
CA ASN A 230 -4.70 0.87 -22.25
C ASN A 230 -3.63 -0.19 -21.99
#